data_AF-A0AAV5VPL8-F1
#
_entry.id   AF-A0AAV5VPL8-F1
#
_cell.length_a   1.000
_cell.length_b   1.000
_cell.length_c   1.000
_cell.angle_alpha   90.00
_cell.angle_beta   90.00
_cell.angle_gamma   90.00
#
_symmetry.space_group_name_H-M   'P 1'
#
loop_
_entity.id
_entity.type
_entity.pdbx_description
1 polymer ?
#
loop_
_entity_poly.entity_id
_entity_poly.type
_entity_poly.pdbx_seq_one_letter_code
_entity_poly.pdbx_strand_id
1 'polypeptide(L)'
;SNPLYDWFYQEPFHSIFIASTTTISLFSNGLLLYIIATTNSSHIGPYRSDKFQFCHMTSTGFYFFPRRAGKLNLFGYSLDTALLLIFLATYYQTFIVLAYHFIYRYKTATSGISRSFTDGWSRTRWIVLDIVVYIVYVGGVVGGCAVALTPTEYTRANVPAEIMELYGVDLRDERAGFTVAAVKQRNAVSGEMEWHPLNLSGLICCVALFGATAIVIIFCIYKTSAAIR
;
A
#
# COMPACT_ATOMS: atom_id res chain seq x y z
N SER A 1 38.13 14.74 7.88
CA SER A 1 37.81 14.19 9.21
C SER A 1 36.73 13.15 9.04
N ASN A 2 37.03 11.88 9.28
CA ASN A 2 36.06 10.78 9.13
C ASN A 2 34.94 10.96 10.18
N PRO A 3 33.68 11.19 9.77
CA PRO A 3 32.59 11.35 10.71
C PRO A 3 32.27 9.99 11.34
N LEU A 4 31.93 10.00 12.63
CA LEU A 4 31.62 8.84 13.49
C LEU A 4 30.56 7.85 12.94
N TYR A 5 29.96 8.13 11.77
CA TYR A 5 28.85 7.42 11.15
C TYR A 5 29.08 7.07 9.67
N ASP A 6 30.30 7.25 9.15
CA ASP A 6 30.61 6.94 7.74
C ASP A 6 30.38 5.44 7.43
N TRP A 7 30.49 4.57 8.44
CA TRP A 7 30.22 3.14 8.38
C TRP A 7 28.79 2.76 7.94
N PHE A 8 27.82 3.68 8.07
CA PHE A 8 26.43 3.43 7.64
C PHE A 8 26.24 3.59 6.13
N TYR A 9 27.10 4.39 5.49
CA TYR A 9 27.08 4.68 4.05
C TYR A 9 28.23 4.01 3.29
N GLN A 10 29.24 3.53 4.02
CA GLN A 10 30.27 2.65 3.51
C GLN A 10 29.76 1.21 3.50
N GLU A 11 30.39 0.41 2.65
CA GLU A 11 30.29 -1.04 2.71
C GLU A 11 30.67 -1.52 4.13
N PRO A 12 29.92 -2.44 4.77
CA PRO A 12 28.86 -3.25 4.20
C PRO A 12 27.43 -2.74 4.48
N PHE A 13 27.23 -1.72 5.31
CA PHE A 13 25.89 -1.43 5.87
C PHE A 13 24.92 -0.83 4.84
N HIS A 14 25.42 0.10 4.01
CA HIS A 14 24.65 0.66 2.89
C HIS A 14 24.19 -0.43 1.94
N SER A 15 25.09 -1.37 1.65
CA SER A 15 24.84 -2.49 0.75
C SER A 15 23.94 -3.54 1.38
N ILE A 16 23.98 -3.76 2.70
CA ILE A 16 23.00 -4.61 3.41
C ILE A 16 21.61 -3.96 3.38
N PHE A 17 21.51 -2.64 3.61
CA PHE A 17 20.21 -1.96 3.58
C PHE A 17 19.60 -1.96 2.18
N ILE A 18 20.36 -1.55 1.16
CA ILE A 18 19.92 -1.62 -0.24
C ILE A 18 19.66 -3.06 -0.64
N ALA A 19 20.56 -4.00 -0.34
CA ALA A 19 20.34 -5.41 -0.68
C ALA A 19 19.08 -5.96 0.00
N SER A 20 18.80 -5.63 1.26
CA SER A 20 17.60 -6.13 1.95
C SER A 20 16.31 -5.57 1.36
N THR A 21 16.22 -4.25 1.13
CA THR A 21 15.03 -3.62 0.54
C THR A 21 14.86 -4.02 -0.92
N THR A 22 15.93 -4.08 -1.69
CA THR A 22 15.93 -4.59 -3.06
C THR A 22 15.59 -6.07 -3.09
N THR A 23 16.07 -6.90 -2.17
CA THR A 23 15.72 -8.33 -2.09
C THR A 23 14.25 -8.51 -1.74
N ILE A 24 13.72 -7.78 -0.75
CA ILE A 24 12.30 -7.86 -0.38
C ILE A 24 11.41 -7.35 -1.52
N SER A 25 11.82 -6.29 -2.20
CA SER A 25 11.09 -5.74 -3.35
C SER A 25 11.15 -6.67 -4.57
N LEU A 26 12.33 -7.20 -4.91
CA LEU A 26 12.51 -8.17 -5.99
C LEU A 26 11.87 -9.51 -5.66
N PHE A 27 11.85 -9.93 -4.40
CA PHE A 27 11.15 -11.14 -3.99
C PHE A 27 9.64 -10.92 -4.06
N SER A 28 9.12 -9.82 -3.55
CA SER A 28 7.68 -9.51 -3.59
C SER A 28 7.18 -9.31 -5.03
N ASN A 29 7.88 -8.51 -5.83
CA ASN A 29 7.53 -8.25 -7.24
C ASN A 29 7.92 -9.40 -8.17
N GLY A 30 8.99 -10.14 -7.86
CA GLY A 30 9.42 -11.32 -8.61
C GLY A 30 8.55 -12.53 -8.34
N LEU A 31 8.05 -12.71 -7.11
CA LEU A 31 7.00 -13.67 -6.79
C LEU A 31 5.73 -13.34 -7.58
N LEU A 32 5.35 -12.05 -7.65
CA LEU A 32 4.24 -11.57 -8.46
C LEU A 32 4.45 -11.90 -9.96
N LEU A 33 5.61 -11.57 -10.53
CA LEU A 33 5.92 -11.83 -11.94
C LEU A 33 6.10 -13.32 -12.26
N TYR A 34 6.68 -14.10 -11.37
CA TYR A 34 6.81 -15.56 -11.49
C TYR A 34 5.43 -16.22 -11.50
N ILE A 35 4.53 -15.78 -10.62
CA ILE A 35 3.13 -16.22 -10.62
C ILE A 35 2.45 -15.85 -11.94
N ILE A 36 2.67 -14.63 -12.46
CA ILE A 36 2.12 -14.20 -13.76
C ILE A 36 2.70 -15.03 -14.92
N ALA A 37 4.01 -15.26 -14.95
CA ALA A 37 4.73 -15.85 -16.07
C ALA A 37 4.66 -17.39 -16.14
N THR A 38 4.54 -18.07 -14.99
CA THR A 38 4.32 -19.53 -14.95
C THR A 38 2.85 -19.91 -15.14
N THR A 39 1.96 -18.93 -15.23
CA THR A 39 0.55 -19.12 -15.54
C THR A 39 0.37 -19.18 -17.06
N ASN A 40 0.00 -20.35 -17.57
CA ASN A 40 -0.09 -20.63 -19.00
C ASN A 40 -1.27 -19.86 -19.66
N SER A 41 -1.00 -19.14 -20.75
CA SER A 41 -1.92 -18.19 -21.40
C SER A 41 -3.08 -18.86 -22.16
N SER A 42 -3.03 -20.18 -22.36
CA SER A 42 -4.12 -20.98 -22.91
C SER A 42 -5.32 -21.15 -21.96
N HIS A 43 -5.24 -20.60 -20.74
CA HIS A 43 -6.32 -20.59 -19.74
C HIS A 43 -7.02 -19.22 -19.60
N ILE A 44 -6.77 -18.28 -20.52
CA ILE A 44 -7.36 -16.92 -20.52
C ILE A 44 -8.75 -16.97 -21.21
N GLY A 45 -9.61 -17.88 -20.75
CA GLY A 45 -11.07 -17.85 -20.95
C GLY A 45 -11.75 -17.23 -19.72
N PRO A 46 -13.05 -16.87 -19.78
CA PRO A 46 -13.64 -15.85 -18.91
C PRO A 46 -13.66 -16.26 -17.43
N TYR A 47 -12.75 -15.64 -16.66
CA TYR A 47 -12.85 -15.31 -15.23
C TYR A 47 -13.18 -16.43 -14.22
N ARG A 48 -12.69 -17.66 -14.40
CA ARG A 48 -12.78 -18.71 -13.35
C ARG A 48 -11.58 -19.67 -13.37
N SER A 49 -10.55 -19.43 -12.57
CA SER A 49 -9.79 -20.50 -11.88
C SER A 49 -8.70 -19.97 -10.94
N ASP A 50 -9.13 -19.83 -9.69
CA ASP A 50 -8.56 -20.54 -8.56
C ASP A 50 -7.23 -20.20 -7.89
N LYS A 51 -6.44 -19.24 -8.36
CA LYS A 51 -5.19 -18.91 -7.66
C LYS A 51 -5.08 -17.41 -7.41
N PHE A 52 -5.39 -17.03 -6.17
CA PHE A 52 -5.25 -15.70 -5.56
C PHE A 52 -6.15 -14.59 -6.13
N GLN A 53 -7.37 -14.51 -5.61
CA GLN A 53 -8.13 -13.25 -5.64
C GLN A 53 -7.99 -12.59 -4.28
N PHE A 54 -7.13 -11.57 -4.21
CA PHE A 54 -6.96 -10.72 -3.02
C PHE A 54 -7.96 -9.58 -2.99
N CYS A 55 -8.76 -9.37 -4.04
CA CYS A 55 -9.70 -8.27 -4.15
C CYS A 55 -10.91 -8.72 -4.98
N HIS A 56 -12.10 -8.45 -4.48
CA HIS A 56 -13.35 -8.60 -5.22
C HIS A 56 -14.15 -7.29 -5.14
N MET A 57 -14.63 -6.82 -6.29
CA MET A 57 -15.51 -5.66 -6.37
C MET A 57 -16.95 -6.13 -6.28
N THR A 58 -17.58 -5.83 -5.16
CA THR A 58 -18.99 -6.08 -4.89
C THR A 58 -19.85 -4.88 -5.30
N SER A 59 -21.17 -5.05 -5.26
CA SER A 59 -22.12 -3.94 -5.35
C SER A 59 -21.94 -2.86 -4.26
N THR A 60 -21.30 -3.20 -3.14
CA THR A 60 -21.12 -2.31 -1.98
C THR A 60 -19.71 -1.71 -1.88
N GLY A 61 -18.72 -2.29 -2.57
CA GLY A 61 -17.33 -1.83 -2.54
C GLY A 61 -16.32 -2.95 -2.76
N PHE A 62 -15.06 -2.68 -2.41
CA PHE A 62 -13.94 -3.60 -2.61
C PHE A 62 -13.65 -4.39 -1.35
N TYR A 63 -13.66 -5.71 -1.46
CA TYR A 63 -13.32 -6.63 -0.37
C TYR A 63 -12.01 -7.31 -0.68
N PHE A 64 -11.09 -7.25 0.28
CA PHE A 64 -9.80 -7.91 0.19
C PHE A 64 -9.72 -9.02 1.22
N PHE A 65 -9.55 -10.25 0.77
CA PHE A 65 -9.49 -11.43 1.65
C PHE A 65 -8.64 -12.51 1.01
N PRO A 66 -7.93 -13.32 1.80
CA PRO A 66 -7.24 -14.49 1.27
C PRO A 66 -8.27 -15.59 0.94
N ARG A 67 -7.99 -16.38 -0.10
CA ARG A 67 -8.84 -17.53 -0.49
C ARG A 67 -9.06 -18.54 0.65
N ARG A 68 -8.10 -18.66 1.55
CA ARG A 68 -8.16 -19.54 2.73
C ARG A 68 -8.39 -18.74 4.01
N ALA A 69 -9.24 -17.71 3.95
CA ALA A 69 -9.57 -16.91 5.12
C ALA A 69 -10.01 -17.81 6.28
N GLY A 70 -9.52 -17.50 7.48
CA GLY A 70 -9.83 -18.25 8.69
C GLY A 70 -8.98 -19.48 8.96
N LYS A 71 -8.01 -19.80 8.08
CA LYS A 71 -7.05 -20.89 8.33
C LYS A 71 -5.75 -20.42 8.99
N LEU A 72 -5.43 -19.14 8.88
CA LEU A 72 -4.23 -18.54 9.50
C LEU A 72 -4.64 -17.80 10.78
N ASN A 73 -4.77 -18.54 11.87
CA ASN A 73 -5.08 -17.98 13.19
C ASN A 73 -3.88 -18.14 14.11
N LEU A 74 -3.54 -17.08 14.84
CA LEU A 74 -2.51 -17.09 15.88
C LEU A 74 -3.13 -16.54 17.17
N PHE A 75 -3.09 -17.32 18.24
CA PHE A 75 -3.73 -16.98 19.52
C PHE A 75 -5.22 -16.62 19.43
N GLY A 76 -5.95 -17.21 18.48
CA GLY A 76 -7.39 -16.95 18.27
C GLY A 76 -7.69 -15.71 17.40
N TYR A 77 -6.66 -14.97 16.97
CA TYR A 77 -6.82 -13.84 16.07
C TYR A 77 -6.46 -14.22 14.63
N SER A 78 -7.24 -13.72 13.68
CA SER A 78 -6.97 -13.90 12.25
C SER A 78 -5.73 -13.08 11.84
N LEU A 79 -4.70 -13.77 11.33
CA LEU A 79 -3.54 -13.10 10.74
C LEU A 79 -3.83 -12.54 9.35
N ASP A 80 -4.94 -12.95 8.73
CA ASP A 80 -5.31 -12.56 7.37
C ASP A 80 -5.42 -11.03 7.23
N THR A 81 -6.11 -10.37 8.17
CA THR A 81 -6.24 -8.91 8.17
C THR A 81 -4.89 -8.21 8.36
N ALA A 82 -4.04 -8.70 9.25
CA ALA A 82 -2.72 -8.12 9.47
C ALA A 82 -1.83 -8.25 8.22
N LEU A 83 -1.84 -9.41 7.56
CA LEU A 83 -1.10 -9.63 6.32
C LEU A 83 -1.63 -8.75 5.18
N LEU A 84 -2.94 -8.54 5.08
CA LEU A 84 -3.54 -7.62 4.12
C LEU A 84 -3.15 -6.16 4.39
N LEU A 85 -3.11 -5.74 5.66
CA LEU A 85 -2.62 -4.41 6.03
C LEU A 85 -1.14 -4.23 5.71
N ILE A 86 -0.30 -5.24 5.95
CA ILE A 86 1.12 -5.22 5.57
C ILE A 86 1.24 -5.13 4.04
N PHE A 87 0.44 -5.91 3.30
CA PHE A 87 0.41 -5.84 1.84
C PHE A 87 0.05 -4.42 1.37
N LEU A 88 -1.03 -3.83 1.90
CA LEU A 88 -1.41 -2.45 1.62
C LEU A 88 -0.28 -1.47 1.97
N ALA A 89 0.36 -1.63 3.13
CA ALA A 89 1.49 -0.80 3.55
C ALA A 89 2.64 -0.84 2.53
N THR A 90 3.04 -2.04 2.12
CA THR A 90 4.13 -2.24 1.15
C THR A 90 3.77 -1.72 -0.24
N TYR A 91 2.51 -1.85 -0.66
CA TYR A 91 2.02 -1.27 -1.91
C TYR A 91 2.12 0.25 -1.88
N TYR A 92 1.60 0.89 -0.83
CA TYR A 92 1.66 2.36 -0.71
C TYR A 92 3.09 2.88 -0.49
N GLN A 93 3.96 2.09 0.15
CA GLN A 93 5.39 2.39 0.26
C GLN A 93 6.07 2.59 -1.10
N THR A 94 5.59 1.95 -2.17
CA THR A 94 6.18 2.16 -3.50
C THR A 94 6.04 3.60 -3.98
N PHE A 95 4.94 4.30 -3.64
CA PHE A 95 4.70 5.67 -4.08
C PHE A 95 5.61 6.68 -3.38
N ILE A 96 5.90 6.50 -2.10
CA ILE A 96 6.86 7.36 -1.39
C ILE A 96 8.27 7.16 -1.92
N VAL A 97 8.67 5.93 -2.22
CA VAL A 97 9.97 5.63 -2.86
C VAL A 97 10.05 6.27 -4.25
N LEU A 98 8.98 6.17 -5.05
CA LEU A 98 8.90 6.85 -6.36
C LEU A 98 9.01 8.37 -6.22
N ALA A 99 8.27 8.98 -5.30
CA ALA A 99 8.35 10.41 -5.05
C ALA A 99 9.77 10.85 -4.67
N TYR A 100 10.46 10.11 -3.81
CA TYR A 100 11.85 10.36 -3.46
C TYR A 100 12.78 10.31 -4.68
N HIS A 101 12.63 9.29 -5.54
CA HIS A 101 13.40 9.17 -6.77
C HIS A 101 13.20 10.38 -7.70
N PHE A 102 11.97 10.87 -7.84
CA PHE A 102 11.68 12.06 -8.64
C PHE A 102 12.28 13.34 -8.05
N ILE A 103 12.25 13.50 -6.72
CA ILE A 103 12.90 14.64 -6.05
C ILE A 103 14.41 14.60 -6.28
N TYR A 104 15.04 13.42 -6.13
CA TYR A 104 16.47 13.23 -6.36
C TYR A 104 16.85 13.58 -7.80
N ARG A 105 16.08 13.09 -8.78
CA ARG A 105 16.30 13.38 -10.20
C ARG A 105 16.14 14.86 -10.50
N TYR A 106 15.09 15.49 -9.98
CA TYR A 106 14.87 16.94 -10.12
C TYR A 106 16.07 17.72 -9.58
N LYS A 107 16.51 17.45 -8.35
CA LYS A 107 17.66 18.11 -7.73
C LYS A 107 18.95 17.96 -8.53
N THR A 108 19.19 16.75 -9.04
CA THR A 108 20.37 16.47 -9.86
C THR A 108 20.31 17.20 -11.20
N ALA A 109 19.15 17.22 -11.86
CA ALA A 109 18.99 17.89 -13.15
C ALA A 109 19.05 19.43 -13.04
N THR A 110 18.62 20.00 -11.92
CA THR A 110 18.62 21.45 -11.72
C THR A 110 19.79 21.97 -10.89
N SER A 111 20.74 21.11 -10.52
CA SER A 111 21.91 21.52 -9.75
C SER A 111 22.71 22.54 -10.55
N GLY A 112 22.80 23.78 -10.06
CA GLY A 112 23.49 24.89 -10.73
C GLY A 112 22.60 25.82 -11.55
N ILE A 113 21.34 25.46 -11.82
CA ILE A 113 20.37 26.30 -12.56
C ILE A 113 19.39 26.99 -11.60
N SER A 114 18.88 26.23 -10.63
CA SER A 114 17.87 26.72 -9.69
C SER A 114 18.43 26.69 -8.28
N ARG A 115 18.26 27.79 -7.54
CA ARG A 115 18.52 27.83 -6.10
C ARG A 115 17.27 27.44 -5.34
N SER A 116 17.41 26.53 -4.39
CA SER A 116 16.38 26.06 -3.49
C SER A 116 16.89 26.11 -2.05
N PHE A 117 15.98 26.33 -1.11
CA PHE A 117 16.30 26.39 0.32
C PHE A 117 16.93 25.09 0.86
N THR A 118 16.84 23.99 0.12
CA THR A 118 17.45 22.70 0.47
C THR A 118 18.82 22.44 -0.16
N ASP A 119 19.38 23.38 -0.93
CA ASP A 119 20.66 23.16 -1.63
C ASP A 119 21.86 23.10 -0.67
N GLY A 120 21.77 23.79 0.47
CA GLY A 120 22.78 23.74 1.53
C GLY A 120 22.53 22.64 2.57
N TRP A 121 21.56 21.75 2.36
CA TRP A 121 21.23 20.73 3.34
C TRP A 121 22.26 19.61 3.33
N SER A 122 22.80 19.30 4.51
CA SER A 122 23.62 18.12 4.68
C SER A 122 22.81 16.84 4.46
N ARG A 123 23.51 15.76 4.11
CA ARG A 123 22.91 14.42 3.93
C ARG A 123 22.07 13.98 5.14
N THR A 124 22.53 14.30 6.34
CA THR A 124 21.81 14.00 7.59
C THR A 124 20.44 14.67 7.64
N ARG A 125 20.33 15.94 7.20
CA ARG A 125 19.03 16.64 7.17
C ARG A 125 18.06 15.99 6.20
N TRP A 126 18.56 15.56 5.03
CA TRP A 126 17.75 14.81 4.07
C TRP A 126 17.26 13.47 4.60
N ILE A 127 18.10 12.73 5.32
CA ILE A 127 17.73 11.43 5.90
C ILE A 127 16.75 11.59 7.06
N VAL A 128 16.96 12.60 7.91
CA VAL A 128 16.00 12.90 8.99
C VAL A 128 14.64 13.29 8.40
N LEU A 129 14.63 14.13 7.35
CA LEU A 129 13.39 14.48 6.66
C LEU A 129 12.73 13.23 6.06
N ASP A 130 13.49 12.37 5.39
CA ASP A 130 12.97 11.15 4.77
C ASP A 130 12.37 10.19 5.80
N ILE A 131 13.05 9.96 6.92
CA ILE A 131 12.53 9.14 8.04
C ILE A 131 11.23 9.74 8.58
N VAL A 132 11.17 11.06 8.80
CA VAL A 132 9.96 11.72 9.30
C VAL A 132 8.81 11.57 8.31
N VAL A 133 9.04 11.86 7.03
CA VAL A 133 8.01 11.72 5.99
C VAL A 133 7.58 10.26 5.83
N TYR A 134 8.51 9.31 5.91
CA TYR A 134 8.22 7.88 5.85
C TYR A 134 7.33 7.43 7.03
N ILE A 135 7.68 7.81 8.26
CA ILE A 135 6.88 7.47 9.45
C ILE A 135 5.48 8.08 9.34
N VAL A 136 5.37 9.35 8.96
CA VAL A 136 4.06 10.03 8.81
C VAL A 136 3.24 9.38 7.70
N TYR A 137 3.85 9.07 6.56
CA TYR A 137 3.16 8.49 5.41
C TYR A 137 2.72 7.05 5.68
N VAL A 138 3.65 6.17 6.04
CA VAL A 138 3.36 4.75 6.29
C VAL A 138 2.48 4.61 7.53
N GLY A 139 2.76 5.36 8.60
CA GLY A 139 1.92 5.39 9.79
C GLY A 139 0.52 5.92 9.51
N GLY A 140 0.39 6.95 8.68
CA GLY A 140 -0.90 7.50 8.24
C GLY A 140 -1.70 6.51 7.40
N VAL A 141 -1.09 5.87 6.40
CA VAL A 141 -1.75 4.84 5.57
C VAL A 141 -2.12 3.63 6.42
N VAL A 142 -1.19 3.05 7.16
CA VAL A 142 -1.43 1.84 7.94
C VAL A 142 -2.43 2.12 9.06
N GLY A 143 -2.26 3.21 9.81
CA GLY A 143 -3.18 3.61 10.86
C GLY A 143 -4.58 3.93 10.32
N GLY A 144 -4.66 4.68 9.23
CA GLY A 144 -5.92 4.99 8.55
C GLY A 144 -6.64 3.73 8.07
N CYS A 145 -5.92 2.83 7.38
CA CYS A 145 -6.47 1.55 6.93
C CYS A 145 -6.83 0.61 8.08
N ALA A 146 -6.02 0.57 9.14
CA ALA A 146 -6.25 -0.27 10.31
C ALA A 146 -7.47 0.19 11.13
N VAL A 147 -7.78 1.49 11.13
CA VAL A 147 -9.00 2.00 11.77
C VAL A 147 -10.19 1.85 10.85
N ALA A 148 -10.03 2.22 9.58
CA ALA A 148 -11.16 2.38 8.67
C ALA A 148 -11.55 1.15 7.87
N LEU A 149 -10.60 0.27 7.54
CA LEU A 149 -10.81 -0.81 6.56
C LEU A 149 -10.76 -2.20 7.20
N THR A 150 -10.47 -2.31 8.49
CA THR A 150 -10.50 -3.59 9.22
C THR A 150 -11.94 -4.04 9.47
N PRO A 151 -12.17 -5.35 9.62
CA PRO A 151 -13.50 -5.87 9.75
C PRO A 151 -14.03 -5.59 11.16
N THR A 152 -15.15 -4.87 11.23
CA THR A 152 -15.96 -4.66 12.44
C THR A 152 -17.18 -5.58 12.41
N GLU A 153 -17.86 -5.74 13.55
CA GLU A 153 -19.15 -6.46 13.63
C GLU A 153 -20.15 -5.95 12.59
N TYR A 154 -20.25 -4.62 12.42
CA TYR A 154 -21.11 -4.00 11.42
C TYR A 154 -20.72 -4.41 10.00
N THR A 155 -19.44 -4.31 9.64
CA THR A 155 -19.01 -4.68 8.27
C THR A 155 -19.15 -6.18 8.00
N ARG A 156 -18.97 -7.03 9.03
CA ARG A 156 -19.19 -8.49 8.93
C ARG A 156 -20.66 -8.82 8.72
N ALA A 157 -21.55 -8.21 9.48
CA ALA A 157 -22.99 -8.41 9.34
C ALA A 157 -23.50 -8.03 7.94
N ASN A 158 -22.86 -7.04 7.31
CA ASN A 158 -23.26 -6.50 6.01
C ASN A 158 -22.42 -7.04 4.84
N VAL A 159 -21.65 -8.12 5.02
CA VAL A 159 -20.94 -8.80 3.92
C VAL A 159 -21.95 -9.28 2.86
N PRO A 160 -21.75 -8.92 1.58
CA PRO A 160 -22.56 -9.41 0.46
C PRO A 160 -22.53 -10.94 0.35
N ALA A 161 -23.70 -11.55 0.14
CA ALA A 161 -23.83 -13.01 -0.01
C ALA A 161 -23.04 -13.55 -1.20
N GLU A 162 -22.86 -12.73 -2.25
CA GLU A 162 -22.07 -13.07 -3.44
C GLU A 162 -20.63 -13.52 -3.11
N ILE A 163 -20.02 -13.01 -2.03
CA ILE A 163 -18.67 -13.46 -1.63
C ILE A 163 -18.71 -14.93 -1.20
N MET A 164 -19.69 -15.32 -0.39
CA MET A 164 -19.84 -16.71 0.03
C MET A 164 -20.22 -17.60 -1.15
N GLU A 165 -21.12 -17.15 -2.01
CA GLU A 165 -21.59 -17.90 -3.18
C GLU A 165 -20.48 -18.13 -4.23
N LEU A 166 -19.63 -17.13 -4.47
CA LEU A 166 -18.56 -17.20 -5.47
C LEU A 166 -17.29 -17.86 -4.94
N TYR A 167 -16.95 -17.65 -3.66
CA TYR A 167 -15.66 -18.06 -3.10
C TYR A 167 -15.75 -19.21 -2.09
N GLY A 168 -16.95 -19.52 -1.59
CA GLY A 168 -17.13 -20.49 -0.50
C GLY A 168 -16.45 -20.04 0.80
N VAL A 169 -16.25 -18.73 0.97
CA VAL A 169 -15.61 -18.12 2.13
C VAL A 169 -16.65 -17.32 2.90
N ASP A 170 -16.88 -17.70 4.15
CA ASP A 170 -17.74 -16.95 5.06
C ASP A 170 -16.93 -15.87 5.77
N LEU A 171 -16.99 -14.63 5.27
CA LEU A 171 -16.36 -13.48 5.93
C LEU A 171 -17.13 -13.00 7.16
N ARG A 172 -18.30 -13.56 7.46
CA ARG A 172 -19.04 -13.26 8.70
C ARG A 172 -18.43 -14.00 9.88
N ASP A 173 -17.74 -15.11 9.65
CA ASP A 173 -16.96 -15.82 10.66
C ASP A 173 -15.82 -14.92 11.18
N GLU A 174 -15.75 -14.74 12.50
CA GLU A 174 -14.71 -13.96 13.18
C GLU A 174 -13.29 -14.45 12.87
N ARG A 175 -13.14 -15.74 12.55
CA ARG A 175 -11.86 -16.34 12.18
C ARG A 175 -11.39 -15.84 10.82
N ALA A 176 -12.30 -15.53 9.90
CA ALA A 176 -11.95 -15.01 8.59
C ALA A 176 -11.53 -13.54 8.69
N GLY A 177 -10.30 -13.22 8.33
CA GLY A 177 -9.84 -11.84 8.23
C GLY A 177 -9.98 -11.30 6.81
N PHE A 178 -10.36 -10.04 6.71
CA PHE A 178 -10.44 -9.30 5.46
C PHE A 178 -10.14 -7.82 5.70
N THR A 179 -9.98 -7.04 4.64
CA THR A 179 -10.09 -5.59 4.67
C THR A 179 -11.14 -5.15 3.66
N VAL A 180 -11.85 -4.05 3.94
CA VAL A 180 -12.97 -3.61 3.12
C VAL A 180 -12.92 -2.11 2.86
N ALA A 181 -12.97 -1.75 1.59
CA ALA A 181 -13.18 -0.38 1.13
C ALA A 181 -14.58 -0.27 0.52
N ALA A 182 -15.58 -0.14 1.39
CA ALA A 182 -16.99 -0.03 1.02
C ALA A 182 -17.59 1.23 1.63
N VAL A 183 -17.72 2.27 0.82
CA VAL A 183 -18.15 3.61 1.26
C VAL A 183 -19.65 3.66 1.54
N LYS A 184 -20.42 2.81 0.84
CA LYS A 184 -21.83 2.55 1.11
C LYS A 184 -22.04 1.08 1.41
N GLN A 185 -22.72 0.78 2.51
CA GLN A 185 -23.07 -0.58 2.89
C GLN A 185 -24.58 -0.69 3.04
N ARG A 186 -25.10 -1.89 2.76
CA ARG A 186 -26.52 -2.16 2.94
C ARG A 186 -26.77 -2.31 4.44
N ASN A 187 -27.68 -1.55 5.01
CA ASN A 187 -28.07 -1.71 6.40
C ASN A 187 -28.90 -3.00 6.55
N ALA A 188 -28.49 -3.88 7.46
CA ALA A 188 -29.15 -5.16 7.69
C ALA A 188 -30.63 -5.05 8.12
N VAL A 189 -31.04 -3.93 8.72
CA VAL A 189 -32.40 -3.70 9.23
C VAL A 189 -33.27 -2.97 8.20
N SER A 190 -32.80 -1.86 7.64
CA SER A 190 -33.59 -1.06 6.68
C SER A 190 -33.48 -1.58 5.25
N GLY A 191 -32.44 -2.34 4.93
CA GLY A 191 -32.14 -2.80 3.57
C GLY A 191 -31.67 -1.71 2.62
N GLU A 192 -31.56 -0.46 3.09
CA GLU A 192 -31.10 0.69 2.32
C GLU A 192 -29.58 0.81 2.31
N MET A 193 -29.03 1.50 1.30
CA MET A 193 -27.60 1.74 1.17
C MET A 193 -27.20 2.99 1.95
N GLU A 194 -26.51 2.81 3.07
CA GLU A 194 -26.09 3.87 3.97
C GLU A 194 -24.60 4.16 3.83
N TRP A 195 -24.22 5.43 4.01
CA TRP A 195 -22.82 5.83 4.02
C TRP A 195 -22.13 5.35 5.29
N HIS A 196 -21.00 4.65 5.15
CA HIS A 196 -20.19 4.24 6.29
C HIS A 196 -19.10 5.30 6.55
N PRO A 197 -19.24 6.18 7.55
CA PRO A 197 -18.37 7.34 7.73
C PRO A 197 -16.92 6.96 7.99
N LEU A 198 -16.69 5.81 8.64
CA LEU A 198 -15.34 5.29 8.92
C LEU A 198 -14.62 4.90 7.63
N ASN A 199 -15.29 4.18 6.73
CA ASN A 199 -14.68 3.75 5.45
C ASN A 199 -14.45 4.97 4.55
N LEU A 200 -15.38 5.92 4.57
CA LEU A 200 -15.26 7.18 3.83
C LEU A 200 -14.05 7.99 4.30
N SER A 201 -13.86 8.16 5.62
CA SER A 201 -12.72 8.90 6.15
C SER A 201 -11.39 8.20 5.86
N GLY A 202 -11.34 6.87 5.96
CA GLY A 202 -10.19 6.07 5.56
C GLY A 202 -9.83 6.23 4.08
N LEU A 203 -10.83 6.19 3.20
CA LEU A 203 -10.64 6.38 1.76
C LEU A 203 -10.14 7.81 1.45
N ILE A 204 -10.73 8.83 2.09
CA ILE A 204 -10.27 10.22 1.94
C ILE A 204 -8.81 10.36 2.40
N CYS A 205 -8.44 9.73 3.52
CA CYS A 205 -7.07 9.72 4.00
C CYS A 205 -6.10 9.09 2.98
N CYS A 206 -6.46 7.92 2.43
CA CYS A 206 -5.65 7.24 1.41
C CYS A 206 -5.52 8.08 0.14
N VAL A 207 -6.60 8.68 -0.34
CA VAL A 207 -6.61 9.55 -1.52
C VAL A 207 -5.78 10.82 -1.28
N ALA A 208 -5.85 11.42 -0.09
CA ALA A 208 -5.07 12.60 0.25
C ALA A 208 -3.57 12.29 0.27
N LEU A 209 -3.16 11.18 0.90
CA LEU A 209 -1.76 10.76 0.97
C LEU A 209 -1.21 10.39 -0.41
N PHE A 210 -1.97 9.60 -1.18
CA PHE A 210 -1.62 9.28 -2.57
C PHE A 210 -1.54 10.54 -3.45
N GLY A 211 -2.54 11.41 -3.34
CA GLY A 211 -2.61 12.68 -4.07
C GLY A 211 -1.40 13.57 -3.76
N ALA A 212 -0.99 13.66 -2.49
CA ALA A 212 0.20 14.40 -2.10
C ALA A 212 1.47 13.86 -2.79
N THR A 213 1.67 12.53 -2.81
CA THR A 213 2.81 11.93 -3.54
C THR A 213 2.74 12.17 -5.05
N ALA A 214 1.55 12.07 -5.64
CA ALA A 214 1.36 12.31 -7.07
C ALA A 214 1.66 13.76 -7.46
N ILE A 215 1.21 14.74 -6.66
CA ILE A 215 1.50 16.17 -6.86
C ILE A 215 3.01 16.43 -6.84
N VAL A 216 3.73 15.83 -5.88
CA VAL A 216 5.19 15.95 -5.79
C VAL A 216 5.87 15.38 -7.03
N ILE A 217 5.46 14.20 -7.48
CA ILE A 217 6.00 13.55 -8.69
C ILE A 217 5.76 14.43 -9.92
N ILE A 218 4.52 14.89 -10.14
CA ILE A 218 4.15 15.74 -11.29
C ILE A 218 4.94 17.04 -11.27
N PHE A 219 5.08 17.68 -10.10
CA PHE A 219 5.88 18.88 -9.94
C PHE A 219 7.35 18.64 -10.34
N CYS A 220 7.96 17.55 -9.86
CA CYS A 220 9.34 17.20 -10.20
C CYS A 220 9.51 16.92 -11.69
N ILE A 221 8.56 16.22 -12.33
CA ILE A 221 8.56 15.96 -13.78
C ILE A 221 8.51 17.29 -14.53
N TYR A 222 7.56 18.17 -14.19
CA TYR A 222 7.38 19.47 -14.83
C TYR A 222 8.67 20.31 -14.75
N LYS A 223 9.24 20.44 -13.54
CA LYS A 223 10.46 21.23 -13.33
C LYS A 223 11.68 20.65 -14.03
N THR A 224 11.87 19.34 -14.00
CA THR A 224 12.98 18.68 -14.71
C THR A 224 12.84 18.90 -16.21
N SER A 225 11.63 18.76 -16.76
CA SER A 225 11.36 18.95 -18.19
C SER A 225 11.59 20.39 -18.63
N ALA A 226 11.22 21.36 -17.78
CA ALA A 226 11.44 22.78 -18.03
C ALA A 226 12.92 23.18 -17.96
N ALA A 227 13.74 22.48 -17.18
CA ALA A 227 15.18 22.77 -17.07
C ALA A 227 16.01 22.17 -18.21
N ILE A 228 15.49 21.14 -18.91
CA ILE A 228 16.17 20.49 -20.05
C ILE A 228 15.88 21.23 -21.38
N ARG A 229 14.80 22.02 -21.44
CA ARG A 229 14.46 22.86 -22.60
C ARG A 229 15.23 24.16 -22.58
#